data_AF-A0A8H6LXJ6-F1
#
_entry.id   AF-A0A8H6LXJ6-F1
#
_cell.length_a   1.000
_cell.length_b   1.000
_cell.length_c   1.000
_cell.angle_alpha   90.00
_cell.angle_beta   90.00
_cell.angle_gamma   90.00
#
_symmetry.space_group_name_H-M   'P 1'
#
loop_
_entity.id
_entity.type
_entity.pdbx_description
1 polymer ?
#
loop_
_entity_poly.entity_id
_entity_poly.type
_entity_poly.pdbx_seq_one_letter_code
_entity_poly.pdbx_strand_id
1 'polypeptide(L)'
;MATAATQSYIDVQKILQSYRTEGVKQEESDQFVQDAINELDKDQGDFANNVGEVATWAIQVDEAFNSVTRGLNALVNDFGGDFPPLAGYYGEWSNYNQRWVDHLALSRDVASEHMSVLKRFDKIFITMVESIQTDQDRLDVIAELGQFTNEDHDRSLEMSQGFLNLKRDVEDFTTRFDAWVETTSAELEERAKELQVEIENINKELQSLDKQIQDATAALLASAAGAATMIGVIGLVVAGTTVAVLIAQRIAKGKELSSKKKELEDVNRKQKELAKIKSDFDGLRPDIALICEKLVLFAEIWSSVRSQTVQFQETLKGGMDALTNIRFKAELRLARELCTPLTEGLEKYATSLVKYYSSKK
;
A
#
# COMPACT_ATOMS: atom_id res chain seq x y z
N MET A 1 40.16 -9.52 -6.25
CA MET A 1 39.11 -10.19 -5.46
C MET A 1 39.72 -10.64 -4.15
N ALA A 2 39.67 -9.78 -3.12
CA ALA A 2 39.97 -10.18 -1.75
C ALA A 2 38.65 -10.60 -1.10
N THR A 3 38.57 -11.87 -0.70
CA THR A 3 37.44 -12.40 0.08
C THR A 3 37.44 -11.72 1.45
N ALA A 4 36.51 -10.80 1.68
CA ALA A 4 36.19 -10.33 3.02
C ALA A 4 35.74 -11.54 3.85
N ALA A 5 36.44 -11.82 4.95
CA ALA A 5 36.07 -12.89 5.86
C ALA A 5 34.71 -12.57 6.46
N THR A 6 33.71 -13.42 6.20
CA THR A 6 32.37 -13.26 6.75
C THR A 6 32.43 -13.48 8.25
N GLN A 7 32.36 -12.40 9.03
CA GLN A 7 32.25 -12.45 10.47
C GLN A 7 31.00 -13.29 10.84
N SER A 8 31.15 -14.27 11.73
CA SER A 8 30.05 -15.15 12.12
C SER A 8 28.94 -14.35 12.80
N TYR A 9 27.67 -14.69 12.54
CA TYR A 9 26.49 -14.09 13.19
C TYR A 9 26.60 -14.06 14.73
N ILE A 10 27.26 -15.07 15.32
CA ILE A 10 27.51 -15.16 16.76
C ILE A 10 28.49 -14.07 17.24
N ASP A 11 29.47 -13.71 16.41
CA ASP A 11 30.46 -12.68 16.73
C ASP A 11 29.83 -11.29 16.62
N VAL A 12 28.97 -11.06 15.62
CA VAL A 12 28.18 -9.83 15.49
C VAL A 12 27.27 -9.62 16.70
N GLN A 13 26.59 -10.67 17.18
CA GLN A 13 25.73 -10.58 18.37
C GLN A 13 26.52 -10.29 19.65
N LYS A 14 27.72 -10.88 19.81
CA LYS A 14 28.60 -10.58 20.96
C LYS A 14 29.09 -9.14 20.95
N ILE A 15 29.45 -8.60 19.79
CA ILE A 15 29.87 -7.20 19.61
C ILE A 15 28.71 -6.25 19.91
N LEU A 16 27.50 -6.54 19.40
CA LEU A 16 26.30 -5.74 19.70
C LEU A 16 25.96 -5.79 21.20
N GLN A 17 26.16 -6.94 21.84
CA GLN A 17 25.93 -7.10 23.27
C GLN A 17 26.96 -6.33 24.11
N SER A 18 28.25 -6.36 23.74
CA SER A 18 29.28 -5.56 24.42
C SER A 18 29.04 -4.06 24.25
N TYR A 19 28.62 -3.60 23.07
CA TYR A 19 28.25 -2.20 22.87
C TYR A 19 27.07 -1.75 23.73
N ARG A 20 26.09 -2.63 23.97
CA ARG A 20 24.95 -2.34 24.85
C ARG A 20 25.34 -2.30 26.33
N THR A 21 26.29 -3.12 26.77
CA THR A 21 26.63 -3.25 28.20
C THR A 21 27.81 -2.38 28.63
N GLU A 22 28.79 -2.20 27.76
CA GLU A 22 30.08 -1.56 28.07
C GLU A 22 30.27 -0.24 27.33
N GLY A 23 29.43 0.07 26.35
CA GLY A 23 29.67 1.14 25.37
C GLY A 23 30.75 0.74 24.35
N VAL A 24 30.97 1.59 23.35
CA VAL A 24 32.06 1.41 22.39
C VAL A 24 33.34 1.96 23.01
N LYS A 25 34.42 1.17 23.03
CA LYS A 25 35.72 1.68 23.52
C LYS A 25 36.27 2.72 22.56
N GLN A 26 37.00 3.70 23.09
CA GLN A 26 37.59 4.80 22.31
C GLN A 26 38.44 4.26 21.13
N GLU A 27 39.32 3.29 21.39
CA GLU A 27 40.21 2.69 20.37
C GLU A 27 39.43 1.93 19.28
N GLU A 28 38.33 1.27 19.64
CA GLU A 28 37.47 0.55 18.68
C GLU A 28 36.68 1.54 17.81
N SER A 29 36.27 2.67 18.38
CA SER A 29 35.64 3.77 17.67
C SER A 29 36.61 4.48 16.71
N ASP A 30 37.84 4.76 17.16
CA ASP A 30 38.87 5.41 16.35
C ASP A 30 39.29 4.51 15.16
N GLN A 31 39.42 3.20 15.41
CA GLN A 31 39.69 2.21 14.37
C GLN A 31 38.54 2.12 13.35
N PHE A 32 37.28 2.10 13.82
CA PHE A 32 36.11 2.08 12.94
C PHE A 32 36.06 3.31 12.02
N VAL A 33 36.27 4.51 12.56
CA VAL A 33 36.30 5.76 11.77
C VAL A 33 37.39 5.67 10.70
N GLN A 34 38.57 5.16 11.05
CA GLN A 34 39.66 5.08 10.11
C GLN A 34 39.48 3.99 9.05
N ASP A 35 38.87 2.86 9.40
CA ASP A 35 38.51 1.82 8.44
C ASP A 35 37.40 2.29 7.48
N ALA A 36 36.43 3.05 7.97
CA ALA A 36 35.39 3.67 7.14
C ALA A 36 35.99 4.68 6.14
N ILE A 37 36.92 5.53 6.57
CA ILE A 37 37.68 6.42 5.68
C ILE A 37 38.42 5.61 4.62
N ASN A 38 39.14 4.56 5.03
CA ASN A 38 39.92 3.74 4.11
C ASN A 38 39.05 3.01 3.07
N GLU A 39 37.82 2.63 3.42
CA GLU A 39 36.90 2.03 2.44
C GLU A 39 36.24 3.07 1.53
N LEU A 40 35.95 4.28 2.01
CA LEU A 40 35.51 5.38 1.16
C LEU A 40 36.62 5.82 0.18
N ASP A 41 37.88 5.85 0.61
CA ASP A 41 39.04 6.14 -0.25
C ASP A 41 39.22 5.08 -1.37
N LYS A 42 38.68 3.86 -1.16
CA LYS A 42 38.67 2.78 -2.14
C LYS A 42 37.38 2.71 -2.95
N ASP A 43 36.36 3.47 -2.58
CA ASP A 43 35.06 3.49 -3.26
C ASP A 43 35.22 4.08 -4.66
N GLN A 44 35.00 3.29 -5.70
CA GLN A 44 35.07 3.75 -7.10
C GLN A 44 33.73 4.35 -7.56
N GLY A 45 33.01 4.97 -6.64
CA GLY A 45 31.67 5.53 -6.84
C GLY A 45 30.52 4.54 -6.58
N ASP A 46 30.76 3.40 -5.94
CA ASP A 46 29.71 2.43 -5.63
C ASP A 46 28.73 3.02 -4.62
N PHE A 47 29.17 3.86 -3.67
CA PHE A 47 28.27 4.55 -2.76
C PHE A 47 27.31 5.50 -3.49
N ALA A 48 27.85 6.34 -4.40
CA ALA A 48 27.01 7.24 -5.20
C ALA A 48 26.08 6.48 -6.17
N ASN A 49 26.49 5.31 -6.64
CA ASN A 49 25.66 4.44 -7.47
C ASN A 49 24.53 3.79 -6.66
N ASN A 50 24.80 3.35 -5.43
CA ASN A 50 23.80 2.82 -4.50
C ASN A 50 22.73 3.88 -4.15
N VAL A 51 23.12 5.14 -3.97
CA VAL A 51 22.15 6.24 -3.81
C VAL A 51 21.39 6.50 -5.12
N GLY A 52 22.02 6.30 -6.27
CA GLY A 52 21.36 6.31 -7.58
C GLY A 52 20.29 5.22 -7.74
N GLU A 53 20.44 4.05 -7.11
CA GLU A 53 19.43 2.98 -7.12
C GLU A 53 18.11 3.41 -6.48
N VAL A 54 18.14 4.35 -5.54
CA VAL A 54 16.94 4.93 -4.92
C VAL A 54 16.04 5.61 -5.96
N ALA A 55 16.63 6.15 -7.03
CA ALA A 55 15.88 6.74 -8.15
C ALA A 55 15.16 5.67 -8.97
N THR A 56 15.83 4.55 -9.20
CA THR A 56 15.25 3.37 -9.84
C THR A 56 14.10 2.83 -9.01
N TRP A 57 14.24 2.76 -7.67
CA TRP A 57 13.15 2.34 -6.79
C TRP A 57 11.96 3.28 -6.85
N ALA A 58 12.18 4.60 -6.89
CA ALA A 58 11.09 5.57 -7.05
C ALA A 58 10.32 5.36 -8.36
N ILE A 59 11.02 5.09 -9.47
CA ILE A 59 10.39 4.77 -10.75
C ILE A 59 9.57 3.48 -10.64
N GLN A 60 10.12 2.44 -10.03
CA GLN A 60 9.42 1.16 -9.84
C GLN A 60 8.14 1.33 -9.00
N VAL A 61 8.20 2.13 -7.93
CA VAL A 61 7.04 2.42 -7.08
C VAL A 61 5.98 3.21 -7.86
N ASP A 62 6.38 4.21 -8.64
CA ASP A 62 5.47 4.98 -9.50
C ASP A 62 4.78 4.07 -10.54
N GLU A 63 5.55 3.18 -11.18
CA GLU A 63 5.01 2.20 -12.14
C GLU A 63 4.05 1.20 -11.47
N ALA A 64 4.38 0.73 -10.27
CA ALA A 64 3.52 -0.14 -9.47
C ALA A 64 2.21 0.58 -9.07
N PHE A 65 2.27 1.82 -8.57
CA PHE A 65 1.07 2.61 -8.27
C PHE A 65 0.19 2.80 -9.51
N ASN A 66 0.81 3.07 -10.67
CA ASN A 66 0.10 3.20 -11.94
C ASN A 66 -0.50 1.86 -12.43
N SER A 67 0.18 0.74 -12.20
CA SER A 67 -0.32 -0.60 -12.49
C SER A 67 -1.59 -0.90 -11.67
N VAL A 68 -1.51 -0.74 -10.34
CA VAL A 68 -2.64 -0.97 -9.44
C VAL A 68 -3.79 0.00 -9.73
N THR A 69 -3.50 1.28 -9.99
CA THR A 69 -4.53 2.27 -10.36
C THR A 69 -5.30 1.84 -11.61
N ARG A 70 -4.60 1.36 -12.64
CA ARG A 70 -5.23 0.86 -13.87
C ARG A 70 -6.03 -0.41 -13.60
N GLY A 71 -5.50 -1.33 -12.81
CA GLY A 71 -6.18 -2.56 -12.40
C GLY A 71 -7.50 -2.28 -11.67
N LEU A 72 -7.47 -1.42 -10.65
CA LEU A 72 -8.66 -1.01 -9.90
C LEU A 72 -9.67 -0.27 -10.77
N ASN A 73 -9.21 0.62 -11.66
CA ASN A 73 -10.11 1.29 -12.62
C ASN A 73 -10.78 0.27 -13.56
N ALA A 74 -10.05 -0.76 -14.02
CA ALA A 74 -10.63 -1.83 -14.83
C ALA A 74 -11.71 -2.58 -14.04
N LEU A 75 -11.48 -2.90 -12.76
CA LEU A 75 -12.51 -3.51 -11.90
C LEU A 75 -13.77 -2.64 -11.80
N VAL A 76 -13.61 -1.32 -11.64
CA VAL A 76 -14.75 -0.39 -11.59
C VAL A 76 -15.50 -0.36 -12.91
N ASN A 77 -14.80 -0.31 -14.05
CA ASN A 77 -15.43 -0.25 -15.37
C ASN A 77 -16.15 -1.56 -15.72
N ASP A 78 -15.54 -2.70 -15.39
CA ASP A 78 -16.07 -4.02 -15.74
C ASP A 78 -17.19 -4.47 -14.79
N PHE A 79 -17.11 -4.11 -13.51
CA PHE A 79 -17.98 -4.67 -12.46
C PHE A 79 -18.69 -3.63 -11.58
N GLY A 80 -18.39 -2.35 -11.71
CA GLY A 80 -18.90 -1.31 -10.80
C GLY A 80 -20.43 -1.15 -10.80
N GLY A 81 -21.12 -1.61 -11.85
CA GLY A 81 -22.58 -1.63 -11.89
C GLY A 81 -23.19 -2.63 -10.89
N ASP A 82 -22.59 -3.82 -10.77
CA ASP A 82 -23.02 -4.85 -9.84
C ASP A 82 -22.36 -4.73 -8.46
N PHE A 83 -21.18 -4.09 -8.40
CA PHE A 83 -20.38 -3.89 -7.19
C PHE A 83 -20.00 -2.41 -7.01
N PRO A 84 -20.96 -1.53 -6.66
CA PRO A 84 -20.71 -0.10 -6.48
C PRO A 84 -19.57 0.28 -5.51
N PRO A 85 -19.30 -0.46 -4.41
CA PRO A 85 -18.18 -0.16 -3.51
C PRO A 85 -16.80 -0.09 -4.18
N LEU A 86 -16.60 -0.75 -5.33
CA LEU A 86 -15.33 -0.71 -6.08
C LEU A 86 -14.91 0.72 -6.42
N ALA A 87 -15.85 1.62 -6.72
CA ALA A 87 -15.55 3.01 -7.01
C ALA A 87 -14.94 3.74 -5.80
N GLY A 88 -15.37 3.38 -4.60
CA GLY A 88 -14.81 3.89 -3.35
C GLY A 88 -13.36 3.44 -3.15
N TYR A 89 -13.09 2.14 -3.33
CA TYR A 89 -11.73 1.60 -3.25
C TYR A 89 -10.78 2.21 -4.30
N TYR A 90 -11.27 2.42 -5.53
CA TYR A 90 -10.49 3.11 -6.56
C TYR A 90 -10.17 4.57 -6.17
N GLY A 91 -11.15 5.30 -5.65
CA GLY A 91 -10.95 6.68 -5.17
C GLY A 91 -9.96 6.75 -4.01
N GLU A 92 -10.05 5.82 -3.07
CA GLU A 92 -9.10 5.69 -1.96
C GLU A 92 -7.67 5.41 -2.46
N TRP A 93 -7.49 4.45 -3.37
CA TRP A 93 -6.19 4.16 -3.96
C TRP A 93 -5.59 5.36 -4.70
N SER A 94 -6.43 6.11 -5.42
CA SER A 94 -6.01 7.32 -6.13
C SER A 94 -5.44 8.37 -5.17
N ASN A 95 -5.99 8.49 -3.96
CA ASN A 95 -5.44 9.36 -2.93
C ASN A 95 -4.08 8.88 -2.42
N TYR A 96 -3.86 7.56 -2.31
CA TYR A 96 -2.54 7.01 -1.95
C TYR A 96 -1.50 7.29 -3.03
N ASN A 97 -1.86 7.16 -4.30
CA ASN A 97 -0.99 7.52 -5.41
C ASN A 97 -0.62 9.02 -5.37
N GLN A 98 -1.59 9.90 -5.09
CA GLN A 98 -1.30 11.33 -4.93
C GLN A 98 -0.35 11.61 -3.77
N ARG A 99 -0.56 10.98 -2.61
CA ARG A 99 0.34 11.10 -1.45
C ARG A 99 1.74 10.60 -1.75
N TRP A 100 1.87 9.52 -2.54
CA TRP A 100 3.17 9.06 -3.03
C TRP A 100 3.88 10.15 -3.84
N VAL A 101 3.19 10.78 -4.79
CA VAL A 101 3.73 11.88 -5.61
C VAL A 101 4.17 13.05 -4.72
N ASP A 102 3.36 13.42 -3.74
CA ASP A 102 3.67 14.52 -2.83
C ASP A 102 4.89 14.21 -1.94
N HIS A 103 4.96 12.99 -1.39
CA HIS A 103 6.12 12.53 -0.60
C HIS A 103 7.39 12.42 -1.44
N LEU A 104 7.27 12.01 -2.71
CA LEU A 104 8.41 11.95 -3.62
C LEU A 104 8.93 13.35 -3.96
N ALA A 105 8.04 14.32 -4.17
CA ALA A 105 8.42 15.72 -4.36
C ALA A 105 9.12 16.28 -3.13
N LEU A 106 8.57 16.05 -1.93
CA LEU A 106 9.20 16.43 -0.67
C LEU A 106 10.59 15.77 -0.51
N SER A 107 10.72 14.49 -0.86
CA SER A 107 11.98 13.74 -0.84
C SER A 107 13.07 14.37 -1.68
N ARG A 108 12.73 14.82 -2.90
CA ARG A 108 13.66 15.55 -3.74
C ARG A 108 14.05 16.91 -3.14
N ASP A 109 13.11 17.61 -2.52
CA ASP A 109 13.38 18.92 -1.94
C ASP A 109 14.27 18.79 -0.68
N VAL A 110 14.01 17.79 0.17
CA VAL A 110 14.85 17.48 1.34
C VAL A 110 16.23 16.99 0.92
N ALA A 111 16.35 16.20 -0.15
CA ALA A 111 17.64 15.84 -0.74
C ALA A 111 18.44 17.09 -1.13
N SER A 112 17.80 18.04 -1.82
CA SER A 112 18.45 19.28 -2.26
C SER A 112 18.88 20.16 -1.08
N GLU A 113 18.06 20.20 -0.03
CA GLU A 113 18.38 20.90 1.22
C GLU A 113 19.61 20.28 1.90
N HIS A 114 19.62 18.94 2.07
CA HIS A 114 20.75 18.23 2.67
C HIS A 114 22.03 18.37 1.82
N MET A 115 21.94 18.36 0.50
CA MET A 115 23.08 18.67 -0.36
C MET A 115 23.68 20.06 -0.07
N SER A 116 22.83 21.06 0.21
CA SER A 116 23.28 22.41 0.55
C SER A 116 23.93 22.44 1.93
N VAL A 117 23.34 21.76 2.92
CA VAL A 117 23.87 21.58 4.28
C VAL A 117 25.25 20.92 4.23
N LEU A 118 25.39 19.79 3.51
CA LEU A 118 26.65 19.06 3.34
C LEU A 118 27.72 19.91 2.63
N LYS A 119 27.35 20.67 1.59
CA LYS A 119 28.28 21.58 0.90
C LYS A 119 28.75 22.72 1.79
N ARG A 120 27.86 23.32 2.60
CA ARG A 120 28.23 24.36 3.59
C ARG A 120 29.14 23.77 4.65
N PHE A 121 28.83 22.57 5.13
CA PHE A 121 29.67 21.83 6.06
C PHE A 121 31.09 21.62 5.53
N ASP A 122 31.21 20.99 4.36
CA ASP A 122 32.50 20.69 3.75
C ASP A 122 33.35 21.94 3.46
N LYS A 123 32.75 22.96 2.85
CA LYS A 123 33.50 24.10 2.30
C LYS A 123 33.67 25.27 3.25
N ILE A 124 32.76 25.42 4.23
CA ILE A 124 32.77 26.57 5.14
C ILE A 124 33.24 26.08 6.50
N PHE A 125 32.50 25.15 7.11
CA PHE A 125 32.73 24.79 8.51
C PHE A 125 34.01 23.99 8.73
N ILE A 126 34.32 23.01 7.88
CA ILE A 126 35.60 22.30 8.00
C ILE A 126 36.77 23.24 7.73
N THR A 127 36.70 24.09 6.71
CA THR A 127 37.75 25.07 6.41
C THR A 127 37.94 26.08 7.54
N MET A 128 36.85 26.51 8.19
CA MET A 128 36.90 27.37 9.37
C MET A 128 37.64 26.68 10.53
N VAL A 129 37.31 25.42 10.83
CA VAL A 129 38.00 24.62 11.85
C VAL A 129 39.48 24.41 11.53
N GLU A 130 39.81 24.11 10.27
CA GLU A 130 41.19 23.94 9.79
C GLU A 130 42.02 25.22 9.88
N SER A 131 41.37 26.39 9.84
CA SER A 131 42.02 27.71 9.81
C SER A 131 42.20 28.36 11.17
N ILE A 132 41.80 27.72 12.27
CA ILE A 132 41.92 28.27 13.63
C ILE A 132 43.41 28.44 13.99
N GLN A 133 43.83 29.68 14.28
CA GLN A 133 45.19 30.00 14.73
C GLN A 133 45.21 30.64 16.11
N THR A 134 44.12 31.29 16.50
CA THR A 134 43.99 32.03 17.75
C THR A 134 42.78 31.58 18.56
N ASP A 135 42.76 31.95 19.84
CA ASP A 135 41.60 31.72 20.71
C ASP A 135 40.35 32.46 20.24
N GLN A 136 40.51 33.62 19.57
CA GLN A 136 39.37 34.35 19.00
C GLN A 136 38.79 33.62 17.79
N ASP A 137 39.65 33.09 16.89
CA ASP A 137 39.19 32.26 15.76
C ASP A 137 38.38 31.06 16.28
N ARG A 138 38.84 30.44 17.38
CA ARG A 138 38.08 29.35 18.04
C ARG A 138 36.69 29.82 18.46
N LEU A 139 36.59 30.97 19.15
CA LEU A 139 35.30 31.48 19.65
C LEU A 139 34.34 31.84 18.50
N ASP A 140 34.87 32.41 17.41
CA ASP A 140 34.08 32.77 16.22
C ASP A 140 33.57 31.51 15.51
N VAL A 141 34.43 30.50 15.34
CA VAL A 141 34.04 29.20 14.77
C VAL A 141 32.99 28.49 15.64
N ILE A 142 33.12 28.56 16.97
CA ILE A 142 32.12 28.01 17.90
C ILE A 142 30.76 28.72 17.73
N ALA A 143 30.76 30.05 17.60
CA ALA A 143 29.52 30.81 17.42
C ALA A 143 28.82 30.44 16.10
N GLU A 144 29.57 30.33 15.01
CA GLU A 144 29.06 29.98 13.67
C GLU A 144 28.55 28.53 13.61
N LEU A 145 29.30 27.57 14.18
CA LEU A 145 28.84 26.18 14.32
C LEU A 145 27.60 26.09 15.22
N GLY A 146 27.54 26.90 16.28
CA GLY A 146 26.37 27.02 17.14
C GLY A 146 25.12 27.47 16.38
N GLN A 147 25.25 28.44 15.47
CA GLN A 147 24.12 28.89 14.64
C GLN A 147 23.67 27.80 13.67
N PHE A 148 24.62 27.17 12.98
CA PHE A 148 24.34 26.10 12.01
C PHE A 148 23.67 24.88 12.65
N THR A 149 24.12 24.47 13.85
CA THR A 149 23.53 23.34 14.58
C THR A 149 22.13 23.63 15.15
N ASN A 150 21.68 24.88 15.12
CA ASN A 150 20.33 25.29 15.51
C ASN A 150 19.42 25.56 14.29
N GLU A 151 19.91 25.40 13.06
CA GLU A 151 19.07 25.42 11.86
C GLU A 151 18.10 24.21 11.90
N ASP A 152 16.82 24.45 11.60
CA ASP A 152 15.80 23.41 11.56
C ASP A 152 15.92 22.61 10.25
N HIS A 153 16.27 21.33 10.39
CA HIS A 153 16.36 20.37 9.29
C HIS A 153 15.45 19.14 9.53
N ASP A 154 14.41 19.27 10.35
CA ASP A 154 13.56 18.13 10.75
C ASP A 154 12.61 17.61 9.66
N ARG A 155 12.63 18.18 8.45
CA ARG A 155 11.82 17.73 7.30
C ARG A 155 12.10 16.27 6.89
N SER A 156 13.28 15.74 7.23
CA SER A 156 13.60 14.31 7.06
C SER A 156 12.76 13.39 7.96
N LEU A 157 12.37 13.85 9.16
CA LEU A 157 11.47 13.11 10.05
C LEU A 157 10.06 13.06 9.47
N GLU A 158 9.53 14.22 9.07
CA GLU A 158 8.20 14.35 8.47
C GLU A 158 8.06 13.39 7.29
N MET A 159 9.08 13.36 6.43
CA MET A 159 9.11 12.49 5.26
C MET A 159 9.18 11.00 5.62
N SER A 160 10.07 10.61 6.55
CA SER A 160 10.18 9.22 6.99
C SER A 160 8.83 8.71 7.53
N GLN A 161 8.17 9.52 8.36
CA GLN A 161 6.83 9.24 8.87
C GLN A 161 5.77 9.20 7.76
N GLY A 162 5.86 10.10 6.77
CA GLY A 162 4.97 10.12 5.61
C GLY A 162 4.96 8.79 4.86
N PHE A 163 6.14 8.25 4.54
CA PHE A 163 6.26 6.96 3.86
C PHE A 163 5.77 5.77 4.71
N LEU A 164 6.07 5.74 6.02
CA LEU A 164 5.58 4.69 6.91
C LEU A 164 4.06 4.73 7.07
N ASN A 165 3.48 5.92 7.17
CA ASN A 165 2.04 6.09 7.23
C ASN A 165 1.39 5.61 5.93
N LEU A 166 1.92 6.01 4.76
CA LEU A 166 1.43 5.58 3.47
C LEU A 166 1.49 4.05 3.32
N LYS A 167 2.57 3.41 3.73
CA LYS A 167 2.69 1.94 3.74
C LYS A 167 1.57 1.30 4.56
N ARG A 168 1.39 1.76 5.81
CA ARG A 168 0.36 1.21 6.70
C ARG A 168 -1.03 1.35 6.10
N ASP A 169 -1.33 2.49 5.47
CA ASP A 169 -2.63 2.74 4.86
C ASP A 169 -2.85 1.85 3.62
N VAL A 170 -1.80 1.58 2.84
CA VAL A 170 -1.84 0.62 1.71
C VAL A 170 -2.03 -0.83 2.19
N GLU A 171 -1.39 -1.24 3.29
CA GLU A 171 -1.60 -2.56 3.90
C GLU A 171 -3.01 -2.73 4.45
N ASP A 172 -3.51 -1.72 5.16
CA ASP A 172 -4.89 -1.70 5.67
C ASP A 172 -5.91 -1.76 4.53
N PHE A 173 -5.66 -1.03 3.44
CA PHE A 173 -6.49 -1.08 2.23
C PHE A 173 -6.61 -2.51 1.69
N THR A 174 -5.51 -3.24 1.53
CA THR A 174 -5.57 -4.63 1.04
C THR A 174 -6.38 -5.53 1.96
N THR A 175 -6.21 -5.38 3.27
CA THR A 175 -6.95 -6.14 4.28
C THR A 175 -8.45 -5.85 4.20
N ARG A 176 -8.83 -4.57 4.07
CA ARG A 176 -10.23 -4.17 3.93
C ARG A 176 -10.85 -4.59 2.62
N PHE A 177 -10.09 -4.59 1.51
CA PHE A 177 -10.58 -5.07 0.23
C PHE A 177 -10.87 -6.58 0.30
N ASP A 178 -9.96 -7.37 0.87
CA ASP A 178 -10.17 -8.81 1.09
C ASP A 178 -11.40 -9.09 1.96
N ALA A 179 -11.52 -8.40 3.09
CA ALA A 179 -12.66 -8.56 3.98
C ALA A 179 -14.00 -8.23 3.29
N TRP A 180 -14.02 -7.21 2.42
CA TRP A 180 -15.20 -6.87 1.63
C TRP A 180 -15.55 -7.96 0.62
N VAL A 181 -14.56 -8.50 -0.09
CA VAL A 181 -14.78 -9.62 -1.02
C VAL A 181 -15.33 -10.85 -0.30
N GLU A 182 -14.75 -11.21 0.85
CA GLU A 182 -15.19 -12.36 1.65
C GLU A 182 -16.63 -12.17 2.16
N THR A 183 -16.93 -11.00 2.71
CA THR A 183 -18.28 -10.66 3.22
C THR A 183 -19.30 -10.71 2.10
N THR A 184 -19.02 -10.07 0.96
CA THR A 184 -19.93 -10.04 -0.20
C THR A 184 -20.14 -11.45 -0.76
N SER A 185 -19.10 -12.30 -0.75
CA SER A 185 -19.22 -13.69 -1.20
C SER A 185 -20.16 -14.49 -0.30
N ALA A 186 -20.05 -14.32 1.02
CA ALA A 186 -20.91 -14.99 1.98
C ALA A 186 -22.37 -14.55 1.85
N GLU A 187 -22.63 -13.26 1.69
CA GLU A 187 -23.98 -12.70 1.47
C GLU A 187 -24.62 -13.25 0.19
N LEU A 188 -23.86 -13.33 -0.91
CA LEU A 188 -24.36 -13.91 -2.16
C LEU A 188 -24.65 -15.41 -2.02
N GLU A 189 -23.83 -16.16 -1.28
CA GLU A 189 -24.07 -17.58 -1.02
C GLU A 189 -25.32 -17.82 -0.19
N GLU A 190 -25.52 -17.03 0.87
CA GLU A 190 -26.73 -17.07 1.69
C GLU A 190 -27.97 -16.75 0.84
N ARG A 191 -27.92 -15.68 0.04
CA ARG A 191 -29.03 -15.30 -0.83
C ARG A 191 -29.37 -16.38 -1.87
N ALA A 192 -28.36 -17.04 -2.42
CA ALA A 192 -28.58 -18.17 -3.34
C ALA A 192 -29.31 -19.33 -2.66
N LYS A 193 -28.93 -19.68 -1.41
CA LYS A 193 -29.60 -20.72 -0.62
C LYS A 193 -31.06 -20.37 -0.32
N GLU A 194 -31.32 -19.13 0.10
CA GLU A 194 -32.69 -18.65 0.33
C GLU A 194 -33.56 -18.78 -0.93
N LEU A 195 -33.06 -18.31 -2.07
CA LEU A 195 -33.77 -18.37 -3.35
C LEU A 195 -34.06 -19.82 -3.77
N GLN A 196 -33.13 -20.75 -3.52
CA GLN A 196 -33.35 -22.18 -3.78
C GLN A 196 -34.50 -22.74 -2.93
N VAL A 197 -34.57 -22.39 -1.64
CA VAL A 197 -35.66 -22.80 -0.75
C VAL A 197 -37.00 -22.19 -1.19
N GLU A 198 -37.03 -20.90 -1.56
CA GLU A 198 -38.23 -20.24 -2.08
C GLU A 198 -38.72 -20.91 -3.38
N ILE A 199 -37.81 -21.21 -4.31
CA ILE A 199 -38.12 -21.92 -5.55
C ILE A 199 -38.69 -23.31 -5.28
N GLU A 200 -38.12 -24.06 -4.34
CA GLU A 200 -38.62 -25.39 -3.96
C GLU A 200 -40.04 -25.31 -3.38
N ASN A 201 -40.29 -24.33 -2.51
CA ASN A 201 -41.61 -24.11 -1.91
C ASN A 201 -42.66 -23.73 -2.97
N ILE A 202 -42.34 -22.82 -3.89
CA ILE A 202 -43.25 -22.45 -4.99
C ILE A 202 -43.53 -23.66 -5.89
N ASN A 203 -42.54 -24.51 -6.16
CA ASN A 203 -42.76 -25.74 -6.93
C ASN A 203 -43.73 -26.70 -6.21
N LYS A 204 -43.61 -26.86 -4.89
CA LYS A 204 -44.56 -27.66 -4.09
C LYS A 204 -45.98 -27.07 -4.14
N GLU A 205 -46.11 -25.75 -4.06
CA GLU A 205 -47.40 -25.07 -4.19
C GLU A 205 -48.02 -25.26 -5.58
N LEU A 206 -47.22 -25.16 -6.64
CA LEU A 206 -47.67 -25.43 -8.01
C LEU A 206 -48.15 -26.88 -8.19
N GLN A 207 -47.45 -27.86 -7.62
CA GLN A 207 -47.89 -29.26 -7.63
C GLN A 207 -49.22 -29.45 -6.88
N SER A 208 -49.40 -28.77 -5.75
CA SER A 208 -50.66 -28.78 -5.01
C SER A 208 -51.80 -28.15 -5.82
N LEU A 209 -51.56 -27.02 -6.49
CA LEU A 209 -52.53 -26.37 -7.37
C LEU A 209 -52.88 -27.24 -8.58
N ASP A 210 -51.90 -27.89 -9.20
CA ASP A 210 -52.12 -28.83 -10.31
C ASP A 210 -53.05 -29.98 -9.90
N LYS A 211 -52.82 -30.54 -8.70
CA LYS A 211 -53.69 -31.58 -8.13
C LYS A 211 -55.11 -31.05 -7.86
N GLN A 212 -55.24 -29.87 -7.25
CA GLN A 212 -56.56 -29.26 -6.99
C GLN A 212 -57.33 -28.95 -8.27
N ILE A 213 -56.66 -28.46 -9.33
CA ILE A 213 -57.28 -28.22 -10.64
C ILE A 213 -57.76 -29.54 -11.24
N GLN A 214 -56.96 -30.60 -11.16
CA GLN A 214 -57.33 -31.94 -11.65
C GLN A 214 -58.56 -32.48 -10.91
N ASP A 215 -58.56 -32.42 -9.57
CA ASP A 215 -59.65 -32.90 -8.73
C ASP A 215 -60.95 -32.11 -8.98
N ALA A 216 -60.87 -30.78 -9.07
CA ALA A 216 -62.01 -29.91 -9.37
C ALA A 216 -62.58 -30.15 -10.77
N THR A 217 -61.72 -30.38 -11.77
CA THR A 217 -62.13 -30.71 -13.14
C THR A 217 -62.81 -32.08 -13.21
N ALA A 218 -62.28 -33.08 -12.52
CA ALA A 218 -62.89 -34.40 -12.44
C ALA A 218 -64.27 -34.35 -11.76
N ALA A 219 -64.40 -33.60 -10.66
CA ALA A 219 -65.68 -33.40 -9.98
C ALA A 219 -66.73 -32.71 -10.88
N LEU A 220 -66.32 -31.70 -11.65
CA LEU A 220 -67.18 -31.03 -12.63
C LEU A 220 -67.70 -32.02 -13.68
N LEU A 221 -66.82 -32.85 -14.26
CA LEU A 221 -67.20 -33.84 -15.26
C LEU A 221 -68.11 -34.94 -14.70
N ALA A 222 -67.84 -35.42 -13.48
CA ALA A 222 -68.69 -36.42 -12.81
C ALA A 222 -70.10 -35.87 -12.53
N SER A 223 -70.22 -34.59 -12.15
CA SER A 223 -71.52 -33.93 -11.95
C SER A 223 -72.32 -33.79 -13.25
N ALA A 224 -71.65 -33.61 -14.39
CA ALA A 224 -72.28 -33.55 -15.70
C ALA A 224 -72.76 -34.93 -16.20
N ALA A 225 -72.04 -36.01 -15.88
CA ALA A 225 -72.43 -37.38 -16.25
C ALA A 225 -73.57 -37.96 -15.38
N GLY A 226 -73.74 -37.46 -14.14
CA GLY A 226 -74.88 -37.82 -13.26
C GLY A 226 -76.20 -37.12 -13.62
N ALA A 227 -76.15 -36.06 -14.44
CA ALA A 227 -77.31 -35.29 -14.89
C ALA A 227 -77.96 -35.91 -16.14
N ALA A 228 -78.46 -37.15 -16.02
CA ALA A 228 -79.39 -37.74 -16.99
C ALA A 228 -80.85 -37.24 -16.83
N THR A 229 -81.08 -36.25 -15.96
CA THR A 229 -82.41 -35.69 -15.71
C THR A 229 -82.44 -34.19 -15.95
N MET A 230 -83.48 -33.76 -16.66
CA MET A 230 -83.77 -32.43 -17.16
C MET A 230 -83.57 -31.31 -16.12
N ILE A 231 -82.66 -30.37 -16.43
CA ILE A 231 -82.75 -28.89 -16.34
C ILE A 231 -81.32 -28.38 -16.60
N GLY A 232 -81.02 -28.17 -17.88
CA GLY A 232 -79.73 -27.71 -18.36
C GLY A 232 -79.53 -26.20 -18.16
N VAL A 233 -78.26 -25.80 -18.10
CA VAL A 233 -77.69 -24.46 -18.30
C VAL A 233 -77.40 -23.60 -17.05
N ILE A 234 -78.07 -23.74 -15.90
CA ILE A 234 -77.79 -22.85 -14.73
C ILE A 234 -76.73 -23.43 -13.76
N GLY A 235 -76.53 -24.76 -13.71
CA GLY A 235 -75.54 -25.41 -12.83
C GLY A 235 -74.07 -25.30 -13.28
N LEU A 236 -73.80 -24.88 -14.51
CA LEU A 236 -72.46 -24.81 -15.09
C LEU A 236 -71.71 -23.49 -14.80
N VAL A 237 -72.41 -22.46 -14.29
CA VAL A 237 -71.81 -21.13 -14.06
C VAL A 237 -71.07 -21.04 -12.71
N VAL A 238 -71.50 -21.79 -11.69
CA VAL A 238 -70.93 -21.70 -10.32
C VAL A 238 -69.71 -22.61 -10.12
N ALA A 239 -69.62 -23.73 -10.83
CA ALA A 239 -68.44 -24.61 -10.75
C ALA A 239 -67.27 -24.13 -11.64
N GLY A 240 -67.55 -23.32 -12.68
CA GLY A 240 -66.53 -22.68 -13.52
C GLY A 240 -65.70 -21.63 -12.78
N THR A 241 -66.24 -20.99 -11.73
CA THR A 241 -65.51 -19.95 -10.98
C THR A 241 -64.36 -20.52 -10.15
N THR A 242 -64.53 -21.69 -9.51
CA THR A 242 -63.48 -22.27 -8.66
C THR A 242 -62.28 -22.76 -9.46
N VAL A 243 -62.52 -23.45 -10.59
CA VAL A 243 -61.44 -23.89 -11.49
C VAL A 243 -60.70 -22.67 -12.08
N ALA A 244 -61.43 -21.63 -12.48
CA ALA A 244 -60.83 -20.40 -12.98
C ALA A 244 -59.94 -19.70 -11.94
N VAL A 245 -60.36 -19.65 -10.67
CA VAL A 245 -59.55 -19.10 -9.57
C VAL A 245 -58.26 -19.89 -9.37
N LEU A 246 -58.32 -21.24 -9.36
CA LEU A 246 -57.13 -22.08 -9.20
C LEU A 246 -56.15 -21.93 -10.37
N ILE A 247 -56.65 -21.85 -11.61
CA ILE A 247 -55.81 -21.58 -12.79
C ILE A 247 -55.14 -20.21 -12.69
N ALA A 248 -55.87 -19.17 -12.26
CA ALA A 248 -55.31 -17.84 -12.07
C ALA A 248 -54.19 -17.83 -11.01
N GLN A 249 -54.39 -18.52 -9.88
CA GLN A 249 -53.37 -18.68 -8.83
C GLN A 249 -52.14 -19.41 -9.36
N ARG A 250 -52.32 -20.50 -10.13
CA ARG A 250 -51.23 -21.25 -10.77
C ARG A 250 -50.41 -20.36 -11.72
N ILE A 251 -51.07 -19.53 -12.54
CA ILE A 251 -50.39 -18.60 -13.45
C ILE A 251 -49.58 -17.56 -12.64
N ALA A 252 -50.16 -17.02 -11.58
CA ALA A 252 -49.46 -16.07 -10.70
C ALA A 252 -48.20 -16.71 -10.09
N LYS A 253 -48.33 -17.92 -9.53
CA LYS A 253 -47.21 -18.69 -8.97
C LYS A 253 -46.16 -19.08 -10.02
N GLY A 254 -46.59 -19.36 -11.25
CA GLY A 254 -45.68 -19.61 -12.37
C GLY A 254 -44.84 -18.38 -12.74
N LYS A 255 -45.43 -17.18 -12.69
CA LYS A 255 -44.69 -15.92 -12.87
C LYS A 255 -43.71 -15.67 -11.71
N GLU A 256 -44.15 -15.91 -10.48
CA GLU A 256 -43.31 -15.81 -9.28
C GLU A 256 -42.10 -16.74 -9.38
N LEU A 257 -42.30 -18.01 -9.72
CA LEU A 257 -41.22 -18.99 -9.95
C LEU A 257 -40.23 -18.51 -11.01
N SER A 258 -40.72 -17.97 -12.13
CA SER A 258 -39.85 -17.45 -13.18
C SER A 258 -39.04 -16.25 -12.73
N SER A 259 -39.60 -15.37 -11.89
CA SER A 259 -38.87 -14.25 -11.29
C SER A 259 -37.76 -14.76 -10.38
N LYS A 260 -38.07 -15.69 -9.48
CA LYS A 260 -37.12 -16.25 -8.52
C LYS A 260 -35.98 -17.00 -9.17
N LYS A 261 -36.25 -17.72 -10.26
CA LYS A 261 -35.19 -18.36 -11.06
C LYS A 261 -34.24 -17.33 -11.69
N LYS A 262 -34.76 -16.21 -12.19
CA LYS A 262 -33.93 -15.11 -12.72
C LYS A 262 -33.11 -14.43 -11.63
N GLU A 263 -33.68 -14.22 -10.45
CA GLU A 263 -32.94 -13.70 -9.29
C GLU A 263 -31.80 -14.66 -8.92
N LEU A 264 -32.02 -15.97 -8.91
CA LEU A 264 -30.99 -16.96 -8.62
C LEU A 264 -29.90 -16.98 -9.71
N GLU A 265 -30.27 -16.88 -10.99
CA GLU A 265 -29.33 -16.76 -12.10
C GLU A 265 -28.46 -15.50 -11.96
N ASP A 266 -29.04 -14.36 -11.56
CA ASP A 266 -28.30 -13.12 -11.31
C ASP A 266 -27.33 -13.24 -10.13
N VAL A 267 -27.76 -13.84 -9.01
CA VAL A 267 -26.88 -14.08 -7.86
C VAL A 267 -25.70 -14.99 -8.24
N ASN A 268 -25.96 -16.07 -8.98
CA ASN A 268 -24.90 -16.97 -9.45
C ASN A 268 -23.94 -16.28 -10.43
N ARG A 269 -24.43 -15.33 -11.25
CA ARG A 269 -23.59 -14.50 -12.11
C ARG A 269 -22.68 -13.60 -11.26
N LYS A 270 -23.23 -12.89 -10.28
CA LYS A 270 -22.48 -12.04 -9.37
C LYS A 270 -21.42 -12.80 -8.57
N GLN A 271 -21.69 -14.03 -8.14
CA GLN A 271 -20.67 -14.86 -7.48
C GLN A 271 -19.46 -15.13 -8.39
N LYS A 272 -19.68 -15.40 -9.69
CA LYS A 272 -18.60 -15.60 -10.65
C LYS A 272 -17.81 -14.32 -10.91
N GLU A 273 -18.52 -13.19 -11.00
CA GLU A 273 -17.90 -11.88 -11.18
C GLU A 273 -17.07 -11.49 -9.95
N LEU A 274 -17.57 -11.74 -8.74
CA LEU A 274 -16.83 -11.50 -7.50
C LEU A 274 -15.57 -12.37 -7.40
N ALA A 275 -15.64 -13.64 -7.82
CA ALA A 275 -14.47 -14.50 -7.91
C ALA A 275 -13.44 -13.95 -8.91
N LYS A 276 -13.89 -13.38 -10.03
CA LYS A 276 -13.01 -12.71 -11.00
C LYS A 276 -12.41 -11.43 -10.43
N ILE A 277 -13.20 -10.59 -9.75
CA ILE A 277 -12.71 -9.40 -9.03
C ILE A 277 -11.59 -9.80 -8.06
N LYS A 278 -11.79 -10.87 -7.28
CA LYS A 278 -10.76 -11.38 -6.37
C LYS A 278 -9.50 -11.79 -7.11
N SER A 279 -9.62 -12.59 -8.17
CA SER A 279 -8.48 -13.05 -8.96
C SER A 279 -7.70 -11.89 -9.58
N ASP A 280 -8.41 -10.93 -10.16
CA ASP A 280 -7.82 -9.76 -10.80
C ASP A 280 -7.11 -8.87 -9.76
N PHE A 281 -7.72 -8.66 -8.58
CA PHE A 281 -7.09 -7.95 -7.47
C PHE A 281 -5.88 -8.70 -6.89
N ASP A 282 -5.96 -10.02 -6.73
CA ASP A 282 -4.84 -10.85 -6.28
C ASP A 282 -3.65 -10.77 -7.26
N GLY A 283 -3.93 -10.57 -8.55
CA GLY A 283 -2.92 -10.28 -9.58
C GLY A 283 -2.17 -8.95 -9.38
N LEU A 284 -2.74 -7.99 -8.64
CA LEU A 284 -2.12 -6.71 -8.31
C LEU A 284 -1.24 -6.77 -7.05
N ARG A 285 -1.33 -7.85 -6.25
CA ARG A 285 -0.58 -7.97 -4.99
C ARG A 285 0.94 -7.85 -5.13
N PRO A 286 1.60 -8.39 -6.16
CA PRO A 286 3.05 -8.22 -6.31
C PRO A 286 3.45 -6.74 -6.39
N ASP A 287 2.68 -5.93 -7.11
CA ASP A 287 2.92 -4.49 -7.22
C ASP A 287 2.67 -3.79 -5.87
N ILE A 288 1.62 -4.17 -5.15
CA ILE A 288 1.33 -3.63 -3.81
C ILE A 288 2.43 -4.00 -2.81
N ALA A 289 2.92 -5.22 -2.84
CA ALA A 289 4.01 -5.68 -1.98
C ALA A 289 5.30 -4.92 -2.28
N LEU A 290 5.62 -4.68 -3.56
CA LEU A 290 6.75 -3.87 -3.98
C LEU A 290 6.64 -2.44 -3.45
N ILE A 291 5.46 -1.81 -3.55
CA ILE A 291 5.21 -0.49 -2.98
C ILE A 291 5.52 -0.49 -1.48
N CYS A 292 4.93 -1.42 -0.71
CA CYS A 292 5.15 -1.49 0.74
C CYS A 292 6.61 -1.71 1.11
N GLU A 293 7.32 -2.60 0.41
CA GLU A 293 8.75 -2.85 0.63
C GLU A 293 9.57 -1.58 0.42
N LYS A 294 9.39 -0.91 -0.72
CA LYS A 294 10.19 0.27 -1.06
C LYS A 294 9.86 1.47 -0.18
N LEU A 295 8.61 1.65 0.26
CA LEU A 295 8.24 2.70 1.20
C LEU A 295 8.99 2.57 2.54
N VAL A 296 9.25 1.36 3.02
CA VAL A 296 10.11 1.16 4.22
C VAL A 296 11.53 1.63 3.94
N LEU A 297 12.10 1.23 2.80
CA LEU A 297 13.48 1.61 2.45
C LEU A 297 13.63 3.13 2.34
N PHE A 298 12.66 3.83 1.75
CA PHE A 298 12.64 5.30 1.75
C PHE A 298 12.59 5.88 3.17
N ALA A 299 11.73 5.35 4.03
CA ALA A 299 11.64 5.81 5.41
C ALA A 299 12.94 5.60 6.20
N GLU A 300 13.61 4.46 6.01
CA GLU A 300 14.88 4.12 6.64
C GLU A 300 16.02 5.02 6.17
N ILE A 301 16.12 5.28 4.86
CA ILE A 301 17.10 6.22 4.29
C ILE A 301 16.95 7.59 4.96
N TRP A 302 15.74 8.12 5.02
CA TRP A 302 15.49 9.45 5.56
C TRP A 302 15.67 9.53 7.08
N SER A 303 15.31 8.48 7.80
CA SER A 303 15.63 8.35 9.22
C SER A 303 17.14 8.30 9.46
N SER A 304 17.89 7.61 8.60
CA SER A 304 19.36 7.53 8.68
C SER A 304 20.02 8.88 8.38
N VAL A 305 19.60 9.56 7.31
CA VAL A 305 20.08 10.91 6.95
C VAL A 305 19.86 11.89 8.11
N ARG A 306 18.68 11.85 8.74
CA ARG A 306 18.41 12.65 9.95
C ARG A 306 19.33 12.28 11.09
N SER A 307 19.43 10.99 11.42
CA SER A 307 20.27 10.51 12.53
C SER A 307 21.72 10.95 12.35
N GLN A 308 22.26 10.83 11.13
CA GLN A 308 23.61 11.30 10.82
C GLN A 308 23.72 12.81 10.97
N THR A 309 22.76 13.58 10.44
CA THR A 309 22.74 15.05 10.58
C THR A 309 22.72 15.48 12.05
N VAL A 310 21.89 14.84 12.89
CA VAL A 310 21.83 15.11 14.34
C VAL A 310 23.13 14.73 15.02
N GLN A 311 23.69 13.54 14.74
CA GLN A 311 24.98 13.12 15.29
C GLN A 311 26.09 14.09 14.90
N PHE A 312 26.10 14.57 13.65
CA PHE A 312 27.04 15.61 13.22
C PHE A 312 26.86 16.89 14.01
N GLN A 313 25.62 17.35 14.21
CA GLN A 313 25.35 18.53 15.04
C GLN A 313 25.79 18.34 16.50
N GLU A 314 25.62 17.15 17.07
CA GLU A 314 26.07 16.81 18.42
C GLU A 314 27.61 16.75 18.53
N THR A 315 28.29 16.13 17.56
CA THR A 315 29.76 16.10 17.50
C THR A 315 30.34 17.51 17.39
N LEU A 316 29.69 18.40 16.60
CA LEU A 316 30.09 19.81 16.53
C LEU A 316 29.93 20.53 17.87
N LYS A 317 28.88 20.21 18.66
CA LYS A 317 28.71 20.74 20.02
C LYS A 317 29.79 20.21 20.98
N GLY A 318 30.23 18.95 20.81
CA GLY A 318 31.34 18.36 21.57
C GLY A 318 32.73 18.91 21.20
N GLY A 319 32.89 19.48 20.01
CA GLY A 319 34.12 20.04 19.47
C GLY A 319 34.64 21.31 20.18
N MET A 320 33.86 21.87 21.12
CA MET A 320 34.23 23.09 21.87
C MET A 320 35.51 22.92 22.72
N ASP A 321 35.90 21.67 23.04
CA ASP A 321 37.17 21.33 23.74
C ASP A 321 38.26 20.73 22.81
N ALA A 322 38.03 20.63 21.49
CA ALA A 322 38.64 19.61 20.64
C ALA A 322 39.73 20.05 19.64
N LEU A 323 40.28 21.27 19.71
CA LEU A 323 41.35 21.71 18.78
C LEU A 323 42.58 20.77 18.74
N THR A 324 42.81 20.02 19.82
CA THR A 324 43.87 19.02 19.97
C THR A 324 43.39 17.58 19.83
N ASN A 325 42.09 17.33 19.65
CA ASN A 325 41.53 16.00 19.62
C ASN A 325 41.63 15.40 18.20
N ILE A 326 42.61 14.53 18.02
CA ILE A 326 42.85 13.81 16.74
C ILE A 326 41.59 13.08 16.26
N ARG A 327 40.78 12.56 17.19
CA ARG A 327 39.50 11.91 16.89
C ARG A 327 38.50 12.86 16.22
N PHE A 328 38.35 14.08 16.75
CA PHE A 328 37.46 15.07 16.15
C PHE A 328 37.89 15.43 14.71
N LYS A 329 39.20 15.52 14.45
CA LYS A 329 39.73 15.71 13.09
C LYS A 329 39.48 14.51 12.18
N ALA A 330 39.58 13.28 12.70
CA ALA A 330 39.27 12.07 11.95
C ALA A 330 37.76 11.96 11.63
N GLU A 331 36.89 12.28 12.58
CA GLU A 331 35.42 12.31 12.39
C GLU A 331 35.01 13.41 11.39
N LEU A 332 35.62 14.60 11.45
CA LEU A 332 35.43 15.65 10.45
C LEU A 332 35.90 15.22 9.05
N ARG A 333 37.02 14.49 8.97
CA ARG A 333 37.51 13.95 7.70
C ARG A 333 36.56 12.89 7.13
N LEU A 334 36.10 11.95 7.95
CA LEU A 334 35.10 10.96 7.54
C LEU A 334 33.82 11.63 7.03
N ALA A 335 33.35 12.66 7.73
CA ALA A 335 32.20 13.45 7.32
C ALA A 335 32.41 14.11 5.95
N ARG A 336 33.59 14.68 5.70
CA ARG A 336 33.98 15.26 4.39
C ARG A 336 33.97 14.21 3.28
N GLU A 337 34.58 13.04 3.52
CA GLU A 337 34.63 11.94 2.54
C GLU A 337 33.23 11.38 2.22
N LEU A 338 32.28 11.44 3.17
CA LEU A 338 30.88 11.06 2.95
C LEU A 338 30.05 12.11 2.20
N CYS A 339 30.37 13.40 2.37
CA CYS A 339 29.60 14.50 1.78
C CYS A 339 29.55 14.44 0.24
N THR A 340 30.69 14.11 -0.39
CA THR A 340 30.83 14.11 -1.86
C THR A 340 29.98 13.02 -2.53
N PRO A 341 30.15 11.72 -2.22
CA PRO A 341 29.41 10.67 -2.91
C PRO A 341 27.92 10.68 -2.53
N LEU A 342 27.56 11.17 -1.34
CA LEU A 342 26.15 11.41 -0.96
C LEU A 342 25.53 12.55 -1.80
N THR A 343 26.25 13.66 -1.98
CA THR A 343 25.81 14.78 -2.83
C THR A 343 25.61 14.33 -4.28
N GLU A 344 26.57 13.60 -4.84
CA GLU A 344 26.49 13.08 -6.21
C GLU A 344 25.33 12.09 -6.38
N GLY A 345 25.11 11.22 -5.39
CA GLY A 345 23.98 10.30 -5.36
C GLY A 345 22.63 11.01 -5.36
N LEU A 346 22.46 12.02 -4.50
CA LEU A 346 21.23 12.82 -4.41
C LEU A 346 20.98 13.64 -5.69
N GLU A 347 22.04 14.13 -6.34
CA GLU A 347 21.95 14.81 -7.63
C GLU A 347 21.50 13.87 -8.76
N LYS A 348 22.09 12.66 -8.82
CA LYS A 348 21.65 11.60 -9.75
C LYS A 348 20.18 11.24 -9.52
N TYR A 349 19.76 11.13 -8.27
CA TYR A 349 18.38 10.87 -7.89
C TYR A 349 17.43 11.95 -8.40
N ALA A 350 17.68 13.21 -8.06
CA ALA A 350 16.84 14.33 -8.47
C ALA A 350 16.75 14.47 -10.00
N THR A 351 17.88 14.32 -10.70
CA THR A 351 17.95 14.43 -12.16
C THR A 351 17.19 13.30 -12.86
N SER A 352 17.29 12.07 -12.35
CA SER A 352 16.61 10.90 -12.92
C SER A 352 15.09 11.03 -12.82
N LEU A 353 14.57 11.54 -11.70
CA LEU A 353 13.15 11.81 -11.53
C LEU A 353 12.65 12.90 -12.51
N VAL A 354 13.38 14.00 -12.64
CA VAL A 354 13.03 15.07 -13.60
C VAL A 354 12.95 14.51 -15.02
N LYS A 355 13.92 13.70 -15.43
CA LYS A 355 13.94 13.07 -16.75
C LYS A 355 12.74 12.13 -16.96
N TYR A 356 12.43 11.30 -15.97
CA TYR A 356 11.28 10.38 -16.03
C TYR A 356 9.97 11.14 -16.23
N TYR A 357 9.66 12.12 -15.39
CA TYR A 357 8.40 12.86 -15.46
C TYR A 357 8.30 13.76 -16.70
N SER A 358 9.44 14.24 -17.23
CA SER A 358 9.45 15.00 -18.48
C SER A 358 9.13 14.13 -19.70
N SER A 359 9.42 12.82 -19.64
CA SER A 359 9.14 11.88 -20.73
C SER A 359 7.68 11.40 -20.81
N LYS A 360 6.89 11.68 -19.77
CA LYS A 360 5.49 11.26 -19.64
C LYS A 360 4.49 12.36 -20.03
N LYS A 361 4.96 13.60 -20.22
CA LYS A 361 4.19 14.72 -20.76
C LYS A 361 4.31 14.75 -22.27
#